data_AF-A0A965Q8L4-F1
#
_entry.id   AF-A0A965Q8L4-F1
#
_cell.length_a   1.000
_cell.length_b   1.000
_cell.length_c   1.000
_cell.angle_alpha   90.00
_cell.angle_beta   90.00
_cell.angle_gamma   90.00
#
_symmetry.space_group_name_H-M   'P 1'
#
loop_
_entity.id
_entity.type
_entity.pdbx_description
1 polymer ?
#
loop_
_entity_poly.entity_id
_entity_poly.type
_entity_poly.pdbx_seq_one_letter_code
_entity_poly.pdbx_strand_id
1 'polypeptide(L)'
;MNLLDLTPGQAESVLREFAQSVGAGAYRGTQAARHLWTSPVGSFEEMSDLPKEFRAKLAENFTMPRLALETMQESSDGTRKFLFRMADGQAIETVAIPDGDRLTFCISSQAGCALQCAFCATGAMGFLRNLSPHEIAGQIRELALLDPPIKATNIVFMGMGEPLMNWPSVDVVLTILNSPNGIGIGARHITLSTVGWLPGIEALAARAEQFRLAISIHAPTDGLRATLMPVNTKFPLASVIEAAANFDRRVTFEYVMLGGVNDQMEHANALAALAQ
;
A
#
# COMPACT_ATOMS: atom_id res chain seq x y z
N MET A 1 13.61 15.48 -10.05
CA MET A 1 12.26 14.87 -10.04
C MET A 1 12.37 13.44 -9.53
N ASN A 2 11.46 12.98 -8.67
CA ASN A 2 11.45 11.59 -8.23
C ASN A 2 10.70 10.71 -9.22
N LEU A 3 11.38 9.74 -9.82
CA LEU A 3 10.76 8.83 -10.81
C LEU A 3 9.86 7.77 -10.16
N LEU A 4 10.08 7.46 -8.89
CA LEU A 4 9.30 6.47 -8.14
C LEU A 4 7.95 7.01 -7.65
N ASP A 5 7.70 8.32 -7.80
CA ASP A 5 6.39 8.94 -7.52
C ASP A 5 5.45 8.94 -8.74
N LEU A 6 5.92 8.46 -9.89
CA LEU A 6 5.16 8.42 -11.14
C LEU A 6 4.58 7.02 -11.38
N THR A 7 3.47 6.96 -12.13
CA THR A 7 3.01 5.66 -12.66
C THR A 7 4.06 5.11 -13.65
N PRO A 8 4.13 3.78 -13.87
CA PRO A 8 5.14 3.20 -14.77
C PRO A 8 5.13 3.80 -16.18
N GLY A 9 3.94 4.09 -16.74
CA GLY A 9 3.82 4.72 -18.05
C GLY A 9 4.30 6.18 -18.09
N GLN A 10 4.03 6.96 -17.05
CA GLN A 10 4.53 8.33 -16.94
C GLN A 10 6.05 8.36 -16.79
N ALA A 11 6.61 7.51 -15.91
CA ALA A 11 8.04 7.40 -15.72
C ALA A 11 8.75 6.98 -17.02
N GLU A 12 8.19 6.02 -17.76
CA GLU A 12 8.72 5.63 -19.06
C GLU A 12 8.69 6.77 -20.07
N SER A 13 7.59 7.53 -20.18
CA SER A 13 7.52 8.68 -21.10
C SER A 13 8.61 9.71 -20.79
N VAL A 14 8.71 10.10 -19.51
CA VAL A 14 9.72 11.07 -19.03
C VAL A 14 11.14 10.58 -19.37
N LEU A 15 11.44 9.31 -19.12
CA LEU A 15 12.76 8.74 -19.37
C LEU A 15 13.08 8.62 -20.87
N ARG A 16 12.09 8.31 -21.71
CA ARG A 16 12.26 8.24 -23.18
C ARG A 16 12.53 9.62 -23.76
N GLU A 17 11.78 10.63 -23.35
CA GLU A 17 11.98 12.03 -23.75
C GLU A 17 13.34 12.55 -23.27
N PHE A 18 13.69 12.27 -22.01
CA PHE A 18 15.00 12.64 -21.46
C PHE A 18 16.14 11.99 -22.26
N ALA A 19 16.04 10.69 -22.56
CA ALA A 19 17.04 9.99 -23.36
C ALA A 19 17.29 10.70 -24.70
N GLN A 20 16.22 11.07 -25.42
CA GLN A 20 16.34 11.80 -26.67
C GLN A 20 16.99 13.18 -26.48
N SER A 21 16.61 13.92 -25.44
CA SER A 21 17.15 15.25 -25.15
C SER A 21 18.67 15.26 -24.92
N VAL A 22 19.22 14.14 -24.42
CA VAL A 22 20.66 14.01 -24.15
C VAL A 22 21.43 13.25 -25.23
N GLY A 23 20.82 13.04 -26.40
CA GLY A 23 21.43 12.37 -27.56
C GLY A 23 21.48 10.83 -27.45
N ALA A 24 20.74 10.24 -26.50
CA ALA A 24 20.55 8.81 -26.39
C ALA A 24 19.31 8.34 -27.17
N GLY A 25 19.31 7.09 -27.63
CA GLY A 25 18.12 6.50 -28.24
C GLY A 25 16.99 6.33 -27.22
N ALA A 26 15.74 6.58 -27.62
CA ALA A 26 14.57 6.50 -26.73
C ALA A 26 14.44 5.14 -26.02
N TYR A 27 14.90 4.05 -26.66
CA TYR A 27 14.90 2.71 -26.07
C TYR A 27 15.70 2.64 -24.75
N ARG A 28 16.72 3.49 -24.56
CA ARG A 28 17.47 3.56 -23.30
C ARG A 28 16.62 4.11 -22.16
N GLY A 29 15.67 5.00 -22.47
CA GLY A 29 14.67 5.45 -21.50
C GLY A 29 13.75 4.31 -21.07
N THR A 30 13.30 3.48 -22.02
CA THR A 30 12.53 2.26 -21.72
C THR A 30 13.34 1.26 -20.88
N GLN A 31 14.63 1.07 -21.17
CA GLN A 31 15.52 0.24 -20.34
C GLN A 31 15.63 0.80 -18.91
N ALA A 32 15.88 2.10 -18.75
CA ALA A 32 15.93 2.75 -17.44
C ALA A 32 14.60 2.60 -16.67
N ALA A 33 13.46 2.71 -17.35
CA ALA A 33 12.14 2.58 -16.73
C ALA A 33 11.92 1.18 -16.13
N ARG A 34 12.39 0.11 -16.79
CA ARG A 34 12.33 -1.26 -16.27
C ARG A 34 13.05 -1.42 -14.92
N HIS A 35 14.12 -0.65 -14.72
CA HIS A 35 14.92 -0.67 -13.50
C HIS A 35 14.29 0.08 -12.31
N LEU A 36 13.13 0.71 -12.51
CA LEU A 36 12.36 1.29 -11.42
C LEU A 36 11.61 0.22 -10.62
N TRP A 37 10.95 -0.71 -11.32
CA TRP A 37 9.99 -1.66 -10.70
C TRP A 37 10.13 -3.12 -11.16
N THR A 38 10.29 -3.38 -12.47
CA THR A 38 10.31 -4.75 -13.01
C THR A 38 11.60 -5.50 -12.68
N SER A 39 12.73 -4.81 -12.71
CA SER A 39 14.05 -5.34 -12.35
C SER A 39 14.78 -4.29 -11.52
N PRO A 40 14.30 -4.03 -10.30
CA PRO A 40 14.70 -2.86 -9.54
C PRO A 40 16.19 -2.92 -9.22
N VAL A 41 16.84 -1.76 -9.24
CA VAL A 41 18.23 -1.58 -8.79
C VAL A 41 18.32 -0.51 -7.72
N GLY A 42 19.36 -0.51 -6.90
CA GLY A 42 19.45 0.40 -5.77
C GLY A 42 19.69 1.85 -6.15
N SER A 43 20.31 2.10 -7.30
CA SER A 43 20.79 3.39 -7.77
C SER A 43 20.87 3.44 -9.31
N PHE A 44 21.00 4.63 -9.91
CA PHE A 44 21.18 4.72 -11.36
C PHE A 44 22.51 4.09 -11.80
N GLU A 45 23.52 4.12 -10.95
CA GLU A 45 24.83 3.51 -11.14
C GLU A 45 24.73 1.99 -11.33
N GLU A 46 23.75 1.34 -10.73
CA GLU A 46 23.55 -0.11 -10.80
C GLU A 46 22.83 -0.58 -12.08
N MET A 47 22.39 0.33 -12.96
CA MET A 47 21.80 -0.01 -14.28
C MET A 47 22.89 -0.46 -15.28
N SER A 48 23.46 -1.64 -15.07
CA SER A 48 24.68 -2.10 -15.76
C SER A 48 24.54 -2.30 -17.27
N ASP A 49 23.31 -2.41 -17.79
CA ASP A 49 23.00 -2.50 -19.22
C ASP A 49 22.96 -1.11 -19.90
N LEU A 50 23.09 -0.02 -19.13
CA LEU A 50 23.14 1.35 -19.63
C LEU A 50 24.59 1.91 -19.66
N PRO A 51 24.94 2.71 -20.68
CA PRO A 51 26.23 3.39 -20.73
C PRO A 51 26.48 4.27 -19.49
N LYS A 52 27.72 4.29 -19.02
CA LYS A 52 28.13 5.05 -17.83
C LYS A 52 27.73 6.54 -17.91
N GLU A 53 27.91 7.16 -19.06
CA GLU A 53 27.52 8.56 -19.28
C GLU A 53 26.02 8.80 -19.16
N PHE A 54 25.19 7.84 -19.59
CA PHE A 54 23.73 7.96 -19.47
C PHE A 54 23.27 7.80 -18.03
N ARG A 55 23.86 6.86 -17.27
CA ARG A 55 23.61 6.70 -15.83
C ARG A 55 23.95 7.98 -15.04
N ALA A 56 25.09 8.62 -15.34
CA ALA A 56 25.47 9.88 -14.72
C ALA A 56 24.44 10.99 -15.01
N LYS A 57 24.02 11.14 -16.26
CA LYS A 57 22.97 12.10 -16.64
C LYS A 57 21.64 11.83 -15.94
N LEU A 58 21.27 10.56 -15.75
CA LEU A 58 20.07 10.21 -14.97
C LEU A 58 20.19 10.67 -13.51
N ALA A 59 21.32 10.38 -12.86
CA ALA A 59 21.58 10.78 -11.48
C ALA A 59 21.63 12.31 -11.27
N GLU A 60 22.03 13.07 -12.29
CA GLU A 60 22.04 14.54 -12.25
C GLU A 60 20.63 15.16 -12.37
N ASN A 61 19.68 14.47 -13.00
CA ASN A 61 18.37 15.04 -13.35
C ASN A 61 17.19 14.44 -12.56
N PHE A 62 17.37 13.24 -12.03
CA PHE A 62 16.32 12.47 -11.38
C PHE A 62 16.77 11.89 -10.04
N THR A 63 15.81 11.47 -9.24
CA THR A 63 16.05 10.77 -7.98
C THR A 63 15.26 9.46 -7.92
N MET A 64 15.81 8.49 -7.20
CA MET A 64 15.17 7.24 -6.80
C MET A 64 15.41 7.04 -5.29
N PRO A 65 14.73 7.82 -4.44
CA PRO A 65 14.91 7.73 -3.00
C PRO A 65 14.59 6.33 -2.50
N ARG A 66 15.35 5.90 -1.49
CA ARG A 66 15.25 4.59 -0.85
C ARG A 66 14.66 4.75 0.55
N LEU A 67 13.99 3.70 1.03
CA LEU A 67 13.70 3.60 2.46
C LEU A 67 14.90 2.97 3.16
N ALA A 68 15.27 3.49 4.32
CA ALA A 68 16.36 2.91 5.11
C ALA A 68 15.80 1.77 5.97
N LEU A 69 16.24 0.53 5.73
CA LEU A 69 15.91 -0.58 6.63
C LEU A 69 16.64 -0.38 7.96
N GLU A 70 15.90 -0.12 9.02
CA GLU A 70 16.46 0.11 10.36
C GLU A 70 16.53 -1.18 11.17
N THR A 71 15.50 -2.02 11.10
CA THR A 71 15.44 -3.28 11.84
C THR A 71 14.59 -4.29 11.09
N MET A 72 14.99 -5.56 11.16
CA MET A 72 14.20 -6.70 10.70
C MET A 72 14.08 -7.72 11.84
N GLN A 73 12.88 -8.24 12.04
CA GLN A 73 12.59 -9.30 12.99
C GLN A 73 11.93 -10.47 12.27
N GLU A 74 12.32 -11.70 12.60
CA GLU A 74 11.77 -12.91 12.03
C GLU A 74 11.17 -13.79 13.13
N SER A 75 9.93 -14.22 12.89
CA SER A 75 9.18 -15.15 13.72
C SER A 75 9.53 -16.60 13.35
N SER A 76 9.26 -17.54 14.27
CA SER A 76 9.46 -18.97 14.03
C SER A 76 8.56 -19.55 12.94
N ASP A 77 7.46 -18.86 12.59
CA ASP A 77 6.56 -19.23 11.49
C ASP A 77 7.01 -18.67 10.11
N GLY A 78 8.16 -17.97 10.07
CA GLY A 78 8.70 -17.33 8.86
C GLY A 78 8.15 -15.93 8.58
N THR A 79 7.23 -15.41 9.41
CA THR A 79 6.78 -14.02 9.33
C THR A 79 7.96 -13.08 9.57
N ARG A 80 8.15 -12.11 8.68
CA ARG A 80 9.22 -11.11 8.80
C ARG A 80 8.64 -9.71 8.90
N LYS A 81 9.04 -8.98 9.93
CA LYS A 81 8.63 -7.60 10.18
C LYS A 81 9.82 -6.67 9.93
N PHE A 82 9.59 -5.63 9.14
CA PHE A 82 10.59 -4.66 8.72
C PHE A 82 10.19 -3.28 9.23
N LEU A 83 11.15 -2.60 9.88
CA LEU A 83 11.03 -1.20 10.25
C LEU A 83 11.83 -0.37 9.25
N PHE A 84 11.15 0.49 8.52
CA PHE A 84 11.75 1.40 7.56
C PHE A 84 11.74 2.82 8.09
N ARG A 85 12.87 3.51 7.95
CA ARG A 85 13.01 4.94 8.24
C ARG A 85 13.03 5.75 6.95
N MET A 86 12.24 6.82 6.93
CA MET A 86 12.13 7.76 5.82
C MET A 86 13.05 8.97 6.02
N ALA A 87 13.22 9.77 4.97
CA ALA A 87 14.16 10.89 4.95
C ALA A 87 13.85 11.98 6.00
N ASP A 88 12.60 12.10 6.41
CA ASP A 88 12.13 13.04 7.45
C ASP A 88 12.23 12.47 8.87
N GLY A 89 12.85 11.29 9.03
CA GLY A 89 13.07 10.65 10.31
C GLY A 89 11.88 9.83 10.83
N GLN A 90 10.72 9.87 10.16
CA GLN A 90 9.57 9.05 10.51
C GLN A 90 9.82 7.58 10.16
N ALA A 91 9.13 6.68 10.87
CA ALA A 91 9.27 5.24 10.66
C ALA A 91 7.93 4.58 10.35
N ILE A 92 7.96 3.57 9.50
CA ILE A 92 6.80 2.75 9.13
C ILE A 92 7.16 1.27 9.15
N GLU A 93 6.13 0.43 9.25
CA GLU A 93 6.29 -1.00 9.29
C GLU A 93 5.78 -1.66 8.00
N THR A 94 6.48 -2.72 7.60
CA THR A 94 6.06 -3.65 6.55
C THR A 94 6.18 -5.07 7.12
N VAL A 95 5.22 -5.94 6.81
CA VAL A 95 5.25 -7.33 7.26
C VAL A 95 5.10 -8.26 6.07
N ALA A 96 6.00 -9.24 5.95
CA ALA A 96 5.91 -10.33 4.99
C ALA A 96 5.43 -11.59 5.70
N ILE A 97 4.28 -12.12 5.29
CA ILE A 97 3.59 -13.23 5.94
C ILE A 97 3.53 -14.41 4.95
N PRO A 98 4.31 -15.49 5.18
CA PRO A 98 4.24 -16.69 4.36
C PRO A 98 3.02 -17.56 4.74
N ASP A 99 2.34 -18.11 3.74
CA ASP A 99 1.26 -19.08 3.91
C ASP A 99 1.19 -20.01 2.68
N GLY A 100 1.78 -21.20 2.81
CA GLY A 100 1.95 -22.14 1.69
C GLY A 100 2.68 -21.50 0.52
N ASP A 101 2.04 -21.48 -0.65
CA ASP A 101 2.58 -20.86 -1.87
C ASP A 101 2.38 -19.33 -1.93
N ARG A 102 1.75 -18.73 -0.91
CA ARG A 102 1.47 -17.29 -0.85
C ARG A 102 2.48 -16.58 0.04
N LEU A 103 2.90 -15.40 -0.40
CA LEU A 103 3.65 -14.46 0.40
C LEU A 103 2.93 -13.10 0.38
N THR A 104 2.29 -12.77 1.50
CA THR A 104 1.50 -11.55 1.62
C THR A 104 2.32 -10.44 2.25
N PHE A 105 2.42 -9.29 1.57
CA PHE A 105 3.00 -8.09 2.17
C PHE A 105 1.89 -7.21 2.74
N CYS A 106 1.97 -6.95 4.04
CA CYS A 106 1.18 -5.94 4.72
C CYS A 106 1.96 -4.62 4.71
N ILE A 107 1.43 -3.61 4.02
CA ILE A 107 2.11 -2.34 3.78
C ILE A 107 1.38 -1.17 4.43
N SER A 108 2.15 -0.15 4.81
CA SER A 108 1.68 1.10 5.39
C SER A 108 1.34 2.13 4.32
N SER A 109 0.35 2.98 4.59
CA SER A 109 -0.10 4.07 3.72
C SER A 109 0.09 5.47 4.33
N GLN A 110 0.29 5.54 5.65
CA GLN A 110 0.54 6.78 6.40
C GLN A 110 1.59 6.51 7.51
N ALA A 111 2.25 7.58 7.97
CA ALA A 111 2.99 7.56 9.22
C ALA A 111 2.01 7.95 10.36
N GLY A 112 1.64 6.97 11.17
CA GLY A 112 0.56 7.11 12.15
C GLY A 112 -0.83 7.04 11.51
N CYS A 113 -1.89 7.33 12.28
CA CYS A 113 -3.28 7.33 11.79
C CYS A 113 -4.16 8.29 12.57
N ALA A 114 -5.00 9.06 11.87
CA ALA A 114 -5.86 10.08 12.49
C ALA A 114 -7.14 9.53 13.12
N LEU A 115 -7.46 8.26 12.88
CA LEU A 115 -8.78 7.70 13.18
C LEU A 115 -8.96 7.22 14.62
N GLN A 116 -7.86 7.05 15.35
CA GLN A 116 -7.87 6.75 16.79
C GLN A 116 -8.78 5.57 17.18
N CYS A 117 -8.82 4.50 16.37
CA CYS A 117 -9.53 3.28 16.75
C CYS A 117 -8.98 2.76 18.08
N ALA A 118 -9.85 2.47 19.05
CA ALA A 118 -9.47 2.25 20.45
C ALA A 118 -8.54 1.03 20.66
N PHE A 119 -8.58 0.05 19.76
CA PHE A 119 -7.77 -1.16 19.78
C PHE A 119 -6.48 -1.06 18.94
N CYS A 120 -6.23 0.08 18.27
CA CYS A 120 -5.14 0.24 17.31
C CYS A 120 -3.98 1.05 17.89
N ALA A 121 -2.81 0.43 18.02
CA ALA A 121 -1.58 1.11 18.46
C ALA A 121 -1.22 2.30 17.57
N THR A 122 -1.35 2.17 16.25
CA THR A 122 -1.10 3.26 15.28
C THR A 122 -2.08 4.42 15.47
N GLY A 123 -3.32 4.15 15.86
CA GLY A 123 -4.29 5.18 16.20
C GLY A 123 -3.88 5.98 17.45
N ALA A 124 -3.30 5.31 18.44
CA ALA A 124 -2.79 5.97 19.66
C ALA A 124 -1.55 6.83 19.42
N MET A 125 -0.74 6.52 18.39
CA MET A 125 0.41 7.35 17.98
C MET A 125 -0.01 8.71 17.39
N GLY A 126 -1.26 8.84 16.96
CA GLY A 126 -1.76 10.00 16.23
C GLY A 126 -1.32 10.00 14.76
N PHE A 127 -1.72 11.04 14.02
CA PHE A 127 -1.37 11.22 12.62
C PHE A 127 -0.19 12.17 12.46
N LEU A 128 0.80 11.77 11.67
CA LEU A 128 1.94 12.62 11.35
C LEU A 128 1.84 13.13 9.91
N ARG A 129 1.76 12.22 8.93
CA ARG A 129 1.57 12.57 7.52
C ARG A 129 1.15 11.38 6.66
N ASN A 130 0.69 11.71 5.46
CA ASN A 130 0.56 10.77 4.36
C ASN A 130 1.94 10.35 3.82
N LEU A 131 2.02 9.12 3.33
CA LEU A 131 3.16 8.65 2.56
C LEU A 131 3.02 9.05 1.08
N SER A 132 4.13 9.36 0.42
CA SER A 132 4.18 9.54 -1.05
C SER A 132 4.23 8.19 -1.77
N PRO A 133 3.93 8.11 -3.07
CA PRO A 133 3.90 6.83 -3.79
C PRO A 133 5.21 6.03 -3.67
N HIS A 134 6.38 6.67 -3.73
CA HIS A 134 7.65 5.98 -3.57
C HIS A 134 7.87 5.40 -2.16
N GLU A 135 7.25 5.95 -1.12
CA GLU A 135 7.35 5.43 0.25
C GLU A 135 6.40 4.24 0.46
N ILE A 136 5.24 4.25 -0.20
CA ILE A 136 4.30 3.14 -0.14
C ILE A 136 4.81 1.96 -0.98
N ALA A 137 5.03 2.16 -2.29
CA ALA A 137 5.54 1.12 -3.17
C ALA A 137 7.01 0.76 -2.86
N GLY A 138 7.75 1.68 -2.26
CA GLY A 138 9.12 1.47 -1.78
C GLY A 138 9.23 0.32 -0.80
N GLN A 139 8.24 0.12 0.07
CA GLN A 139 8.22 -1.01 1.02
C GLN A 139 8.37 -2.37 0.31
N ILE A 140 7.78 -2.52 -0.88
CA ILE A 140 7.87 -3.75 -1.68
C ILE A 140 9.20 -3.76 -2.46
N ARG A 141 9.59 -2.61 -2.99
CA ARG A 141 10.81 -2.44 -3.78
C ARG A 141 12.07 -2.75 -2.96
N GLU A 142 12.13 -2.30 -1.70
CA GLU A 142 13.23 -2.57 -0.79
C GLU A 142 13.41 -4.07 -0.56
N LEU A 143 12.30 -4.80 -0.36
CA LEU A 143 12.32 -6.25 -0.17
C LEU A 143 12.76 -6.99 -1.45
N ALA A 144 12.41 -6.47 -2.62
CA ALA A 144 12.86 -7.00 -3.91
C ALA A 144 14.35 -6.72 -4.21
N LEU A 145 14.99 -5.81 -3.46
CA LEU A 145 16.41 -5.48 -3.58
C LEU A 145 17.30 -6.23 -2.58
N LEU A 146 16.72 -7.01 -1.67
CA LEU A 146 17.48 -7.89 -0.78
C LEU A 146 18.14 -9.02 -1.57
N ASP A 147 19.15 -9.65 -0.96
CA ASP A 147 19.80 -10.85 -1.48
C ASP A 147 19.67 -12.00 -0.46
N PRO A 148 18.83 -13.03 -0.72
CA PRO A 148 17.97 -13.18 -1.90
C PRO A 148 16.76 -12.23 -1.89
N PRO A 149 16.18 -11.90 -3.07
CA PRO A 149 15.05 -11.00 -3.16
C PRO A 149 13.77 -11.63 -2.60
N ILE A 150 13.00 -10.85 -1.83
CA ILE A 150 11.70 -11.26 -1.30
C ILE A 150 10.61 -10.64 -2.18
N LYS A 151 9.80 -11.47 -2.84
CA LYS A 151 8.75 -11.02 -3.76
C LYS A 151 7.36 -11.42 -3.26
N ALA A 152 6.48 -10.45 -3.15
CA ALA A 152 5.10 -10.69 -2.76
C ALA A 152 4.30 -11.38 -3.87
N THR A 153 3.40 -12.28 -3.48
CA THR A 153 2.31 -12.76 -4.35
C THR A 153 1.01 -11.99 -4.08
N ASN A 154 0.89 -11.38 -2.90
CA ASN A 154 -0.29 -10.70 -2.41
C ASN A 154 0.11 -9.43 -1.65
N ILE A 155 -0.70 -8.38 -1.76
CA ILE A 155 -0.50 -7.13 -1.03
C ILE A 155 -1.78 -6.75 -0.30
N VAL A 156 -1.64 -6.35 0.96
CA VAL A 156 -2.73 -5.81 1.76
C VAL A 156 -2.33 -4.45 2.34
N PHE A 157 -3.18 -3.44 2.18
CA PHE A 157 -3.02 -2.14 2.84
C PHE A 157 -3.65 -2.22 4.23
N MET A 158 -2.97 -2.95 5.13
CA MET A 158 -3.39 -3.18 6.51
C MET A 158 -2.27 -2.84 7.52
N GLY A 159 -1.23 -2.14 7.06
CA GLY A 159 -0.17 -1.62 7.91
C GLY A 159 -0.61 -0.34 8.62
N MET A 160 0.29 0.62 8.73
CA MET A 160 0.00 1.90 9.37
C MET A 160 -0.81 2.82 8.44
N GLY A 161 -1.89 3.39 8.96
CA GLY A 161 -2.70 4.42 8.28
C GLY A 161 -4.03 3.94 7.68
N GLU A 162 -4.88 4.90 7.31
CA GLU A 162 -6.08 4.69 6.51
C GLU A 162 -5.77 4.96 5.03
N PRO A 163 -5.64 3.91 4.19
CA PRO A 163 -5.20 4.09 2.80
C PRO A 163 -6.17 4.94 1.98
N LEU A 164 -7.47 4.88 2.25
CA LEU A 164 -8.47 5.64 1.49
C LEU A 164 -8.47 7.13 1.84
N MET A 165 -7.85 7.54 2.95
CA MET A 165 -7.57 8.95 3.25
C MET A 165 -6.28 9.46 2.60
N ASN A 166 -5.45 8.58 2.04
CA ASN A 166 -4.27 8.91 1.25
C ASN A 166 -4.46 8.57 -0.23
N TRP A 167 -5.68 8.77 -0.75
CA TRP A 167 -6.03 8.39 -2.12
C TRP A 167 -5.08 8.94 -3.20
N PRO A 168 -4.61 10.21 -3.17
CA PRO A 168 -3.70 10.72 -4.21
C PRO A 168 -2.42 9.90 -4.37
N SER A 169 -1.86 9.38 -3.27
CA SER A 169 -0.68 8.51 -3.34
C SER A 169 -1.06 7.06 -3.63
N VAL A 170 -2.12 6.56 -2.98
CA VAL A 170 -2.55 5.16 -3.10
C VAL A 170 -3.01 4.85 -4.53
N ASP A 171 -3.68 5.77 -5.23
CA ASP A 171 -4.12 5.60 -6.62
C ASP A 171 -2.95 5.36 -7.59
N VAL A 172 -1.87 6.14 -7.43
CA VAL A 172 -0.62 5.94 -8.18
C VAL A 172 -0.01 4.58 -7.86
N VAL A 173 0.04 4.23 -6.57
CA VAL A 173 0.61 2.96 -6.11
C VAL A 173 -0.17 1.78 -6.68
N LEU A 174 -1.50 1.80 -6.67
CA LEU A 174 -2.31 0.72 -7.25
C LEU A 174 -1.95 0.46 -8.72
N THR A 175 -1.67 1.52 -9.48
CA THR A 175 -1.18 1.43 -10.85
C THR A 175 0.23 0.83 -10.92
N ILE A 176 1.15 1.22 -10.02
CA ILE A 176 2.49 0.63 -9.91
C ILE A 176 2.42 -0.87 -9.57
N LEU A 177 1.58 -1.24 -8.61
CA LEU A 177 1.43 -2.63 -8.15
C LEU A 177 0.90 -3.53 -9.26
N ASN A 178 -0.10 -3.06 -10.01
CA ASN A 178 -0.82 -3.90 -10.97
C ASN A 178 -0.22 -3.91 -12.38
N SER A 179 0.47 -2.85 -12.80
CA SER A 179 1.02 -2.76 -14.15
C SER A 179 2.07 -3.85 -14.43
N PRO A 180 2.08 -4.46 -15.64
CA PRO A 180 3.14 -5.38 -16.05
C PRO A 180 4.52 -4.69 -16.21
N ASN A 181 4.54 -3.37 -16.41
CA ASN A 181 5.76 -2.55 -16.40
C ASN A 181 6.08 -2.00 -14.99
N GLY A 182 5.23 -2.32 -14.01
CA GLY A 182 5.43 -2.05 -12.60
C GLY A 182 5.88 -3.33 -11.87
N ILE A 183 5.25 -3.62 -10.74
CA ILE A 183 5.50 -4.83 -9.93
C ILE A 183 4.76 -6.06 -10.50
N GLY A 184 3.64 -5.86 -11.20
CA GLY A 184 2.96 -6.91 -11.96
C GLY A 184 2.09 -7.88 -11.13
N ILE A 185 1.57 -7.46 -9.97
CA ILE A 185 0.65 -8.27 -9.16
C ILE A 185 -0.78 -8.09 -9.67
N GLY A 186 -1.47 -9.21 -9.96
CA GLY A 186 -2.86 -9.17 -10.43
C GLY A 186 -3.78 -8.48 -9.43
N ALA A 187 -4.72 -7.65 -9.91
CA ALA A 187 -5.56 -6.78 -9.07
C ALA A 187 -6.30 -7.53 -7.94
N ARG A 188 -6.75 -8.76 -8.21
CA ARG A 188 -7.42 -9.63 -7.23
C ARG A 188 -6.51 -10.11 -6.08
N HIS A 189 -5.21 -9.86 -6.15
CA HIS A 189 -4.23 -10.16 -5.09
C HIS A 189 -3.84 -8.92 -4.29
N ILE A 190 -4.42 -7.75 -4.60
CA ILE A 190 -4.20 -6.49 -3.90
C ILE A 190 -5.51 -6.11 -3.19
N THR A 191 -5.44 -5.96 -1.87
CA THR A 191 -6.60 -5.65 -1.03
C THR A 191 -6.37 -4.34 -0.30
N LEU A 192 -7.30 -3.40 -0.43
CA LEU A 192 -7.33 -2.20 0.39
C LEU A 192 -8.26 -2.44 1.57
N SER A 193 -7.77 -2.23 2.80
CA SER A 193 -8.62 -2.20 3.99
C SER A 193 -8.99 -0.77 4.33
N THR A 194 -10.21 -0.55 4.79
CA THR A 194 -10.66 0.77 5.25
C THR A 194 -11.54 0.65 6.48
N VAL A 195 -11.54 1.66 7.33
CA VAL A 195 -12.50 1.81 8.43
C VAL A 195 -13.91 2.25 7.96
N GLY A 196 -14.16 2.29 6.66
CA GLY A 196 -15.41 2.82 6.09
C GLY A 196 -15.32 4.29 5.68
N TRP A 197 -14.17 4.72 5.15
CA TRP A 197 -14.02 6.06 4.57
C TRP A 197 -14.72 6.13 3.20
N LEU A 198 -16.01 6.51 3.20
CA LEU A 198 -16.89 6.42 2.03
C LEU A 198 -16.32 7.07 0.75
N PRO A 199 -15.74 8.28 0.78
CA PRO A 199 -15.23 8.91 -0.45
C PRO A 199 -14.15 8.07 -1.15
N GLY A 200 -13.35 7.33 -0.41
CA GLY A 200 -12.33 6.47 -1.01
C GLY A 200 -12.87 5.11 -1.43
N ILE A 201 -13.97 4.63 -0.84
CA ILE A 201 -14.67 3.43 -1.34
C ILE A 201 -15.23 3.73 -2.73
N GLU A 202 -15.86 4.90 -2.90
CA GLU A 202 -16.33 5.38 -4.21
C GLU A 202 -15.18 5.52 -5.21
N ALA A 203 -14.05 6.11 -4.79
CA ALA A 203 -12.88 6.26 -5.65
C ALA A 203 -12.28 4.90 -6.09
N LEU A 204 -12.23 3.91 -5.18
CA LEU A 204 -11.81 2.54 -5.49
C LEU A 204 -12.84 1.81 -6.37
N ALA A 205 -14.13 2.10 -6.19
CA ALA A 205 -15.22 1.57 -7.01
C ALA A 205 -15.10 2.05 -8.47
N ALA A 206 -14.66 3.28 -8.69
CA ALA A 206 -14.50 3.88 -10.01
C ALA A 206 -13.31 3.31 -10.82
N ARG A 207 -12.38 2.59 -10.19
CA ARG A 207 -11.26 1.94 -10.87
C ARG A 207 -11.71 0.70 -11.64
N ALA A 208 -11.25 0.57 -12.88
CA ALA A 208 -11.59 -0.57 -13.75
C ALA A 208 -10.95 -1.89 -13.28
N GLU A 209 -9.82 -1.82 -12.58
CA GLU A 209 -9.13 -2.99 -12.06
C GLU A 209 -9.92 -3.65 -10.92
N GLN A 210 -9.87 -4.98 -10.84
CA GLN A 210 -10.61 -5.74 -9.83
C GLN A 210 -9.87 -5.84 -8.49
N PHE A 211 -9.44 -4.70 -7.94
CA PHE A 211 -8.89 -4.61 -6.58
C PHE A 211 -9.92 -5.08 -5.56
N ARG A 212 -9.46 -5.69 -4.47
CA ARG A 212 -10.32 -6.15 -3.38
C ARG A 212 -10.50 -5.07 -2.32
N LEU A 213 -11.69 -5.04 -1.73
CA LEU A 213 -12.03 -4.20 -0.60
C LEU A 213 -12.19 -5.08 0.64
N ALA A 214 -11.51 -4.69 1.72
CA ALA A 214 -11.79 -5.14 3.07
C ALA A 214 -12.32 -3.94 3.89
N ILE A 215 -13.34 -4.16 4.71
CA ILE A 215 -13.90 -3.13 5.59
C ILE A 215 -13.75 -3.57 7.03
N SER A 216 -13.03 -2.76 7.78
CA SER A 216 -12.87 -2.85 9.23
C SER A 216 -14.16 -2.36 9.91
N ILE A 217 -15.04 -3.32 10.25
CA ILE A 217 -16.37 -3.02 10.81
C ILE A 217 -16.37 -3.05 12.34
N HIS A 218 -15.76 -4.09 12.92
CA HIS A 218 -15.47 -4.35 14.35
C HIS A 218 -16.59 -4.19 15.38
N ALA A 219 -17.79 -3.82 14.98
CA ALA A 219 -18.98 -3.79 15.82
C ALA A 219 -20.24 -3.86 14.94
N PRO A 220 -21.28 -4.60 15.37
CA PRO A 220 -22.50 -4.78 14.60
C PRO A 220 -23.58 -3.71 14.88
N THR A 221 -23.29 -2.70 15.71
CA THR A 221 -24.22 -1.61 16.02
C THR A 221 -23.47 -0.28 16.04
N ASP A 222 -24.14 0.81 15.66
CA ASP A 222 -23.53 2.16 15.69
C ASP A 222 -23.06 2.57 17.09
N GLY A 223 -23.80 2.19 18.14
CA GLY A 223 -23.43 2.52 19.52
C GLY A 223 -22.08 1.93 19.91
N LEU A 224 -21.90 0.62 19.70
CA LEU A 224 -20.62 -0.04 19.99
C LEU A 224 -19.53 0.38 18.99
N ARG A 225 -19.88 0.57 17.72
CA ARG A 225 -18.93 1.00 16.71
C ARG A 225 -18.36 2.38 17.01
N ALA A 226 -19.16 3.32 17.51
CA ALA A 226 -18.71 4.65 17.89
C ALA A 226 -17.72 4.63 19.06
N THR A 227 -17.83 3.67 20.00
CA THR A 227 -16.85 3.56 21.11
C THR A 227 -15.52 2.97 20.67
N LEU A 228 -15.53 2.09 19.66
CA LEU A 228 -14.32 1.45 19.13
C LEU A 228 -13.65 2.22 17.99
N MET A 229 -14.46 2.89 17.16
CA MET A 229 -14.05 3.47 15.88
C MET A 229 -14.70 4.85 15.71
N PRO A 230 -14.00 5.95 16.11
CA PRO A 230 -14.54 7.31 16.06
C PRO A 230 -15.09 7.76 14.71
N VAL A 231 -14.59 7.18 13.61
CA VAL A 231 -15.08 7.40 12.24
C VAL A 231 -16.59 7.18 12.10
N ASN A 232 -17.19 6.34 12.95
CA ASN A 232 -18.64 6.06 12.92
C ASN A 232 -19.49 7.33 13.10
N THR A 233 -18.97 8.34 13.80
CA THR A 233 -19.64 9.64 13.97
C THR A 233 -19.81 10.37 12.64
N LYS A 234 -18.85 10.20 11.73
CA LYS A 234 -18.87 10.81 10.40
C LYS A 234 -19.53 9.91 9.36
N PHE A 235 -19.26 8.61 9.42
CA PHE A 235 -19.76 7.59 8.51
C PHE A 235 -20.39 6.45 9.32
N PRO A 236 -21.71 6.56 9.61
CA PRO A 236 -22.44 5.55 10.36
C PRO A 236 -22.42 4.18 9.68
N LEU A 237 -22.61 3.13 10.48
CA LEU A 237 -22.51 1.74 10.03
C LEU A 237 -23.43 1.46 8.84
N ALA A 238 -24.67 1.93 8.86
CA ALA A 238 -25.62 1.74 7.77
C ALA A 238 -25.09 2.24 6.42
N SER A 239 -24.47 3.43 6.39
CA SER A 239 -23.89 3.99 5.16
C SER A 239 -22.67 3.19 4.68
N VAL A 240 -21.88 2.64 5.61
CA VAL A 240 -20.75 1.77 5.26
C VAL A 240 -21.22 0.44 4.67
N ILE A 241 -22.29 -0.16 5.21
CA ILE A 241 -22.89 -1.38 4.67
C ILE A 241 -23.52 -1.12 3.30
N GLU A 242 -24.20 0.00 3.12
CA GLU A 242 -24.75 0.41 1.82
C GLU A 242 -23.64 0.57 0.77
N ALA A 243 -22.53 1.24 1.13
CA ALA A 243 -21.39 1.37 0.23
C ALA A 243 -20.74 0.00 -0.09
N ALA A 244 -20.70 -0.92 0.88
CA ALA A 244 -20.22 -2.28 0.66
C ALA A 244 -21.12 -3.07 -0.30
N ALA A 245 -22.44 -2.94 -0.17
CA ALA A 245 -23.43 -3.59 -1.04
C ALA A 245 -23.37 -3.05 -2.48
N ASN A 246 -23.10 -1.75 -2.64
CA ASN A 246 -22.92 -1.10 -3.94
C ASN A 246 -21.54 -1.37 -4.56
N PHE A 247 -20.60 -1.96 -3.83
CA PHE A 247 -19.31 -2.36 -4.36
C PHE A 247 -19.49 -3.62 -5.22
N ASP A 248 -19.29 -3.48 -6.53
CA ASP A 248 -19.55 -4.50 -7.57
C ASP A 248 -18.69 -5.78 -7.49
N ARG A 249 -17.81 -5.86 -6.49
CA ARG A 249 -16.84 -6.94 -6.26
C ARG A 249 -16.99 -7.45 -4.83
N ARG A 250 -16.48 -8.65 -4.57
CA ARG A 250 -16.53 -9.25 -3.23
C ARG A 250 -15.85 -8.35 -2.19
N VAL A 251 -16.59 -7.98 -1.16
CA VAL A 251 -16.10 -7.27 0.03
C VAL A 251 -15.77 -8.29 1.13
N THR A 252 -14.70 -8.05 1.88
CA THR A 252 -14.35 -8.80 3.09
C THR A 252 -14.65 -7.93 4.30
N PHE A 253 -15.29 -8.48 5.33
CA PHE A 253 -15.47 -7.78 6.60
C PHE A 253 -14.46 -8.25 7.62
N GLU A 254 -13.71 -7.29 8.16
CA GLU A 254 -12.72 -7.53 9.21
C GLU A 254 -13.36 -7.25 10.58
N TYR A 255 -13.21 -8.20 11.49
CA TYR A 255 -13.81 -8.14 12.83
C TYR A 255 -12.78 -8.59 13.88
N VAL A 256 -12.16 -7.63 14.56
CA VAL A 256 -11.28 -7.94 15.70
C VAL A 256 -12.13 -8.41 16.87
N MET A 257 -11.74 -9.52 17.49
CA MET A 257 -12.44 -10.07 18.66
C MET A 257 -11.81 -9.52 19.93
N LEU A 258 -12.55 -8.67 20.63
CA LEU A 258 -12.16 -8.02 21.88
C LEU A 258 -12.95 -8.65 23.03
N GLY A 259 -12.22 -9.35 23.91
CA GLY A 259 -12.77 -10.13 25.02
C GLY A 259 -13.74 -9.34 25.89
N GLY A 260 -15.01 -9.74 25.92
CA GLY A 260 -16.06 -9.09 26.73
C GLY A 260 -16.56 -7.76 26.17
N VAL A 261 -16.15 -7.37 24.96
CA VAL A 261 -16.52 -6.08 24.34
C VAL A 261 -17.39 -6.29 23.11
N ASN A 262 -16.95 -7.11 22.16
CA ASN A 262 -17.64 -7.30 20.89
C ASN A 262 -17.72 -8.78 20.45
N ASP A 263 -17.50 -9.72 21.38
CA ASP A 263 -17.31 -11.15 21.11
C ASP A 263 -18.45 -12.06 21.62
N GLN A 264 -19.51 -11.48 22.21
CA GLN A 264 -20.67 -12.23 22.69
C GLN A 264 -21.60 -12.69 21.55
N MET A 265 -22.42 -13.72 21.82
CA MET A 265 -23.35 -14.31 20.84
C MET A 265 -24.35 -13.31 20.25
N GLU A 266 -24.80 -12.34 21.05
CA GLU A 266 -25.68 -11.26 20.55
C GLU A 266 -25.00 -10.41 19.47
N HIS A 267 -23.70 -10.17 19.57
CA HIS A 267 -22.94 -9.47 18.54
C HIS A 267 -22.81 -10.30 17.27
N ALA A 268 -22.59 -11.61 17.39
CA ALA A 268 -22.54 -12.51 16.24
C ALA A 268 -23.87 -12.54 15.47
N ASN A 269 -25.01 -12.60 16.19
CA ASN A 269 -26.34 -12.57 15.59
C ASN A 269 -26.62 -11.22 14.89
N ALA A 270 -26.27 -10.10 15.52
CA ALA A 270 -26.43 -8.78 14.93
C ALA A 270 -25.54 -8.61 13.70
N LEU A 271 -24.30 -9.10 13.74
CA LEU A 271 -23.39 -9.09 12.61
C LEU A 271 -23.91 -9.92 11.44
N ALA A 272 -24.46 -11.11 11.71
CA ALA A 272 -25.04 -11.97 10.69
C ALA A 272 -26.22 -11.29 9.98
N ALA A 273 -26.99 -10.42 10.67
CA ALA A 273 -28.06 -9.65 10.06
C ALA A 273 -27.56 -8.53 9.12
N LEU A 274 -26.36 -7.99 9.35
CA LEU A 274 -25.74 -6.97 8.49
C LEU A 274 -25.09 -7.54 7.23
N ALA A 275 -24.74 -8.83 7.25
CA ALA A 275 -24.02 -9.50 6.17
C ALA A 275 -24.93 -10.26 5.18
N GLN A 276 -26.25 -10.03 5.27
CA GLN A 276 -27.26 -10.55 4.32
C GLN A 276 -27.49 -9.58 3.18
#